data_AF-A0A953A1P1-F1
#
_entry.id   AF-A0A953A1P1-F1
#
_cell.length_a   1.000
_cell.length_b   1.000
_cell.length_c   1.000
_cell.angle_alpha   90.00
_cell.angle_beta   90.00
_cell.angle_gamma   90.00
#
_symmetry.space_group_name_H-M   'P 1'
#
loop_
_entity.id
_entity.type
_entity.pdbx_description
1 polymer ?
#
loop_
_entity_poly.entity_id
_entity_poly.type
_entity_poly.pdbx_seq_one_letter_code
_entity_poly.pdbx_strand_id
1 'polypeptide(L)'
;MKTNEEIQREAQRMVVLGRSYRDEHRGTAGEVVPLPRVLVQLPDVQVTRKPETGSPGSESQRVNRHRHIEAAFEDGALIFRLVERETAMGETATMVRSGEPTEVMASRSGFDLLHAGYEMVEEDRLFERLAPYTERIEERDGRDPLDEREVAEVEAVLETHLLPPSDRLRTKADVVEFLEGRLEAGVFIAHAIDRLCAREGQRQGHAQRHELKLTINES
;
A
#
# COMPACT_ATOMS: atom_id res chain seq x y z
N MET A 1 -2.41 2.28 -5.67
CA MET A 1 -1.11 1.57 -5.59
C MET A 1 -0.12 2.04 -6.67
N LYS A 2 1.13 2.33 -6.29
CA LYS A 2 2.24 2.58 -7.23
C LYS A 2 2.72 1.28 -7.89
N THR A 3 3.31 1.35 -9.07
CA THR A 3 3.96 0.19 -9.71
C THR A 3 5.37 -0.03 -9.14
N ASN A 4 5.93 -1.22 -9.35
CA ASN A 4 7.32 -1.53 -8.98
C ASN A 4 8.33 -0.53 -9.56
N GLU A 5 8.14 -0.09 -10.80
CA GLU A 5 9.01 0.92 -11.42
C GLU A 5 8.93 2.27 -10.71
N GLU A 6 7.73 2.70 -10.31
CA GLU A 6 7.52 3.96 -9.61
C GLU A 6 8.16 3.93 -8.22
N ILE A 7 7.97 2.81 -7.50
CA ILE A 7 8.60 2.54 -6.19
C ILE A 7 10.11 2.54 -6.33
N GLN A 8 10.67 1.90 -7.37
CA GLN A 8 12.10 1.87 -7.61
C GLN A 8 12.69 3.25 -7.91
N ARG A 9 12.02 4.07 -8.73
CA ARG A 9 12.45 5.46 -8.99
C ARG A 9 12.43 6.31 -7.73
N GLU A 10 11.47 6.09 -6.85
CA GLU A 10 11.39 6.78 -5.56
C GLU A 10 12.46 6.32 -4.57
N ALA A 11 12.72 5.02 -4.51
CA ALA A 11 13.80 4.45 -3.71
C ALA A 11 15.16 5.04 -4.10
N GLN A 12 15.41 5.25 -5.38
CA GLN A 12 16.62 5.93 -5.86
C GLN A 12 16.74 7.36 -5.32
N ARG A 13 15.64 8.13 -5.34
CA ARG A 13 15.62 9.49 -4.75
C ARG A 13 15.85 9.45 -3.25
N MET A 14 15.22 8.52 -2.54
CA MET A 14 15.38 8.35 -1.11
C MET A 14 16.82 7.99 -0.72
N VAL A 15 17.49 7.14 -1.49
CA VAL A 15 18.91 6.79 -1.28
C VAL A 15 19.81 8.02 -1.41
N VAL A 16 19.52 8.95 -2.34
CA VAL A 16 20.28 10.20 -2.47
C VAL A 16 20.11 11.06 -1.21
N LEU A 17 18.89 11.20 -0.69
CA LEU A 17 18.62 11.93 0.55
C LEU A 17 19.31 11.28 1.77
N GLY A 18 19.26 9.95 1.87
CA GLY A 18 19.95 9.21 2.94
C GLY A 18 21.48 9.37 2.88
N ARG A 19 22.07 9.43 1.69
CA ARG A 19 23.51 9.73 1.52
C ARG A 19 23.85 11.14 1.97
N SER A 20 23.05 12.14 1.60
CA SER A 20 23.23 13.52 2.09
C SER A 20 23.21 13.57 3.61
N TYR A 21 22.20 12.96 4.23
CA TYR A 21 22.09 12.87 5.67
C TYR A 21 23.31 12.20 6.31
N ARG A 22 23.80 11.10 5.72
CA ARG A 22 25.00 10.43 6.21
C ARG A 22 26.24 11.32 6.12
N ASP A 23 26.40 12.01 5.00
CA ASP A 23 27.57 12.85 4.74
C ASP A 23 27.58 14.09 5.67
N GLU A 24 26.40 14.62 6.03
CA GLU A 24 26.25 15.69 7.03
C GLU A 24 26.70 15.28 8.44
N HIS A 25 26.57 14.00 8.79
CA HIS A 25 26.99 13.43 10.08
C HIS A 25 28.36 12.73 10.02
N ARG A 26 29.09 12.91 8.92
CA ARG A 26 30.43 12.36 8.78
C ARG A 26 31.41 13.15 9.66
N GLY A 27 32.05 12.46 10.60
CA GLY A 27 33.06 13.06 11.49
C GLY A 27 32.53 13.55 12.83
N THR A 28 31.23 13.41 13.12
CA THR A 28 30.63 13.67 14.45
C THR A 28 30.53 12.41 15.31
N ALA A 29 31.25 11.35 14.94
CA ALA A 29 31.15 10.03 15.56
C ALA A 29 31.58 10.09 17.04
N GLY A 30 30.61 9.95 17.95
CA GLY A 30 30.82 9.90 19.39
C GLY A 30 30.53 11.20 20.16
N GLU A 31 30.31 12.33 19.49
CA GLU A 31 30.00 13.62 20.14
C GLU A 31 28.50 13.96 20.13
N VAL A 32 27.78 13.57 19.09
CA VAL A 32 26.33 13.86 18.93
C VAL A 32 25.63 12.66 18.31
N VAL A 33 24.57 12.18 18.94
CA VAL A 33 23.67 11.16 18.36
C VAL A 33 22.79 11.85 17.31
N PRO A 34 22.90 11.50 16.01
CA PRO A 34 22.06 12.10 14.98
C PRO A 34 20.59 11.77 15.22
N LEU A 35 19.73 12.78 15.22
CA LEU A 35 18.28 12.58 15.25
C LEU A 35 17.82 11.99 13.90
N PRO A 36 16.85 11.06 13.91
CA PRO A 36 16.28 10.53 12.67
C PRO A 36 15.74 11.65 11.77
N ARG A 37 15.87 11.45 10.45
CA ARG A 37 15.38 12.38 9.44
C ARG A 37 14.30 11.72 8.59
N VAL A 38 13.08 12.27 8.63
CA VAL A 38 12.00 11.88 7.72
C VAL A 38 12.43 12.15 6.27
N LEU A 39 12.38 11.12 5.44
CA LEU A 39 12.73 11.18 4.02
C LEU A 39 11.51 11.14 3.11
N VAL A 40 10.49 10.35 3.50
CA VAL A 40 9.28 10.14 2.69
C VAL A 40 8.07 10.11 3.61
N GLN A 41 7.02 10.85 3.25
CA GLN A 41 5.69 10.72 3.83
C GLN A 41 4.84 9.87 2.90
N LEU A 42 4.23 8.80 3.42
CA LEU A 42 3.29 7.98 2.65
C LEU A 42 1.89 8.60 2.74
N PRO A 43 0.96 8.25 1.82
CA PRO A 43 -0.41 8.73 1.89
C PRO A 43 -1.08 8.30 3.20
N ASP A 44 -1.76 9.24 3.83
CA ASP A 44 -2.58 8.98 5.02
C ASP A 44 -3.82 8.15 4.65
N VAL A 45 -4.18 7.20 5.52
CA VAL A 45 -5.38 6.36 5.32
C VAL A 45 -6.26 6.40 6.57
N GLN A 46 -7.55 6.65 6.37
CA GLN A 46 -8.54 6.53 7.42
C GLN A 46 -9.05 5.09 7.48
N VAL A 47 -8.95 4.48 8.66
CA VAL A 47 -9.41 3.11 8.92
C VAL A 47 -10.39 3.06 10.09
N THR A 48 -11.27 2.08 10.06
CA THR A 48 -12.27 1.81 11.08
C THR A 48 -11.69 0.79 12.07
N ARG A 49 -11.31 1.26 13.26
CA ARG A 49 -10.89 0.39 14.36
C ARG A 49 -12.11 -0.22 15.01
N LYS A 50 -12.30 -1.53 14.83
CA LYS A 50 -13.29 -2.29 15.59
C LYS A 50 -12.91 -2.29 17.08
N PRO A 51 -13.88 -2.23 17.99
CA PRO A 51 -13.60 -2.26 19.42
C PRO A 51 -12.90 -3.57 19.81
N GLU A 52 -11.93 -3.48 20.70
CA GLU A 52 -11.30 -4.66 21.28
C GLU A 52 -12.35 -5.48 22.04
N THR A 53 -12.39 -6.78 21.75
CA THR A 53 -13.39 -7.69 22.29
C THR A 53 -13.28 -7.71 23.82
N GLY A 54 -14.30 -7.17 24.52
CA GLY A 54 -14.34 -7.13 25.99
C GLY A 54 -14.45 -5.75 26.62
N SER A 55 -14.46 -4.66 25.84
CA SER A 55 -14.74 -3.31 26.36
C SER A 55 -16.20 -2.91 26.12
N PRO A 56 -17.13 -3.14 27.08
CA PRO A 56 -18.53 -2.76 26.93
C PRO A 56 -18.66 -1.24 26.75
N GLY A 57 -19.24 -0.81 25.63
CA GLY A 57 -19.43 0.60 25.28
C GLY A 57 -18.35 1.22 24.38
N SER A 58 -17.36 0.45 23.92
CA SER A 58 -16.47 0.92 22.86
C SER A 58 -17.16 0.79 21.50
N GLU A 59 -17.51 1.93 20.92
CA GLU A 59 -17.96 2.01 19.52
C GLU A 59 -16.76 1.90 18.58
N SER A 60 -17.01 1.45 17.35
CA SER A 60 -16.00 1.47 16.28
C SER A 60 -15.52 2.91 16.07
N GLN A 61 -14.21 3.13 16.13
CA GLN A 61 -13.61 4.45 16.01
C GLN A 61 -12.88 4.61 14.69
N ARG A 62 -13.08 5.74 14.01
CA ARG A 62 -12.25 6.11 12.87
C ARG A 62 -10.91 6.67 13.34
N VAL A 63 -9.83 6.06 12.86
CA VAL A 63 -8.46 6.52 13.11
C VAL A 63 -7.79 6.83 11.78
N ASN A 64 -6.88 7.81 11.78
CA ASN A 64 -6.02 8.10 10.65
C ASN A 64 -4.64 7.47 10.89
N ARG A 65 -4.19 6.65 9.96
CA ARG A 65 -2.86 6.04 9.95
C ARG A 65 -1.91 6.88 9.13
N HIS A 66 -0.92 7.44 9.82
CA HIS A 66 0.17 8.18 9.23
C HIS A 66 1.39 7.29 9.16
N ARG A 67 1.96 7.12 7.97
CA ARG A 67 3.21 6.38 7.78
C ARG A 67 4.26 7.25 7.12
N HIS A 68 5.50 7.10 7.57
CA HIS A 68 6.64 7.77 6.96
C HIS A 68 7.88 6.89 7.04
N ILE A 69 8.84 7.16 6.16
CA ILE A 69 10.14 6.51 6.17
C ILE A 69 11.16 7.54 6.62
N GLU A 70 11.93 7.19 7.65
CA GLU A 70 13.03 7.99 8.17
C GLU A 70 14.37 7.30 7.96
N ALA A 71 15.43 8.11 7.86
CA ALA A 71 16.80 7.66 7.97
C ALA A 71 17.29 7.83 9.39
N ALA A 72 17.94 6.80 9.92
CA ALA A 72 18.55 6.80 11.25
C ALA A 72 19.92 6.11 11.19
N PHE A 73 20.69 6.25 12.26
CA PHE A 73 21.93 5.53 12.45
C PHE A 73 21.76 4.44 13.51
N GLU A 74 22.18 3.22 13.17
CA GLU A 74 22.24 2.09 14.10
C GLU A 74 23.62 1.45 13.98
N ASP A 75 24.33 1.34 15.10
CA ASP A 75 25.74 0.90 15.16
C ASP A 75 26.66 1.62 14.14
N GLY A 76 26.41 2.91 13.92
CA GLY A 76 27.16 3.74 12.98
C GLY A 76 26.85 3.50 11.50
N ALA A 77 25.92 2.58 11.18
CA ALA A 77 25.42 2.36 9.83
C ALA A 77 24.13 3.15 9.59
N LEU A 78 24.00 3.72 8.38
CA LEU A 78 22.73 4.29 7.93
C LEU A 78 21.72 3.15 7.73
N ILE A 79 20.58 3.27 8.37
CA ILE A 79 19.41 2.41 8.18
C ILE A 79 18.19 3.27 7.85
N PHE A 80 17.19 2.65 7.22
CA PHE A 80 15.89 3.27 7.04
C PHE A 80 14.88 2.56 7.94
N ARG A 81 13.89 3.31 8.43
CA ARG A 81 12.80 2.80 9.27
C ARG A 81 11.47 3.28 8.72
N LEU A 82 10.51 2.37 8.58
CA LEU A 82 9.11 2.66 8.32
C LEU A 82 8.41 2.81 9.67
N VAL A 83 7.89 3.99 9.92
CA VAL A 83 7.27 4.37 11.19
C VAL A 83 5.79 4.65 10.95
N GLU A 84 4.94 4.09 11.81
CA GLU A 84 3.50 4.28 11.80
C GLU A 84 3.04 5.03 13.05
N ARG A 85 2.02 5.88 12.89
CA ARG A 85 1.34 6.55 13.97
C ARG A 85 -0.16 6.63 13.70
N GLU A 86 -0.97 6.16 14.66
CA GLU A 86 -2.41 6.34 14.61
C GLU A 86 -2.83 7.64 15.30
N THR A 87 -3.75 8.39 14.68
CA THR A 87 -4.44 9.52 15.31
C THR A 87 -5.94 9.24 15.32
N ALA A 88 -6.55 9.33 16.50
CA ALA A 88 -7.98 9.19 16.65
C ALA A 88 -8.67 10.51 16.34
N MET A 89 -9.65 10.47 15.44
CA MET A 89 -10.45 11.62 15.05
C MET A 89 -11.76 11.60 15.84
N GLY A 90 -12.13 12.74 16.42
CA GLY A 90 -13.49 12.95 16.94
C GLY A 90 -14.48 13.20 15.81
N GLU A 91 -15.79 13.22 16.13
CA GLU A 91 -16.88 13.45 15.17
C GLU A 91 -16.73 14.75 14.36
N THR A 92 -16.04 15.75 14.91
CA THR A 92 -15.79 17.06 14.27
C THR A 92 -14.44 17.17 13.55
N ALA A 93 -13.81 16.04 13.21
CA ALA A 93 -12.45 15.97 12.64
C ALA A 93 -11.36 16.61 13.52
N THR A 94 -11.66 16.85 14.80
CA THR A 94 -10.68 17.31 15.79
C THR A 94 -9.90 16.10 16.28
N MET A 95 -8.57 16.19 16.33
CA MET A 95 -7.73 15.12 16.89
C MET A 95 -8.02 14.94 18.39
N VAL A 96 -8.52 13.77 18.78
CA VAL A 96 -8.90 13.46 20.18
C VAL A 96 -7.80 12.70 20.91
N ARG A 97 -7.03 11.90 20.18
CA ARG A 97 -5.91 11.14 20.74
C ARG A 97 -4.86 10.93 19.66
N SER A 98 -3.61 10.91 20.05
CA SER A 98 -2.51 10.53 19.16
C SER A 98 -1.70 9.42 19.81
N GLY A 99 -1.52 8.32 19.09
CA GLY A 99 -0.64 7.23 19.50
C GLY A 99 0.82 7.64 19.40
N GLU A 100 1.68 6.89 20.10
CA GLU A 100 3.12 7.03 19.93
C GLU A 100 3.55 6.43 18.57
N PRO A 101 4.52 7.06 17.89
CA PRO A 101 5.10 6.48 16.68
C PRO A 101 5.72 5.10 16.99
N THR A 102 5.43 4.12 16.14
CA THR A 102 5.93 2.75 16.28
C THR A 102 6.72 2.39 15.02
N GLU A 103 7.92 1.82 15.19
CA GLU A 103 8.65 1.22 14.08
C GLU A 103 7.96 -0.06 13.64
N VAL A 104 7.55 -0.11 12.37
CA VAL A 104 6.91 -1.29 11.76
C VAL A 104 7.93 -2.18 11.09
N MET A 105 8.93 -1.57 10.44
CA MET A 105 9.96 -2.28 9.69
C MET A 105 11.23 -1.44 9.61
N ALA A 106 12.39 -2.08 9.67
CA ALA A 106 13.67 -1.48 9.35
C ALA A 106 14.37 -2.24 8.21
N SER A 107 15.00 -1.52 7.30
CA SER A 107 15.81 -2.11 6.22
C SER A 107 16.92 -1.16 5.79
N ARG A 108 17.99 -1.73 5.23
CA ARG A 108 19.04 -0.96 4.51
C ARG A 108 18.64 -0.67 3.06
N SER A 109 17.62 -1.36 2.55
CA SER A 109 17.05 -1.15 1.24
C SER A 109 15.87 -0.19 1.35
N GLY A 110 16.01 0.97 0.72
CA GLY A 110 14.91 1.92 0.65
C GLY A 110 13.73 1.42 -0.19
N PHE A 111 13.99 0.50 -1.12
CA PHE A 111 12.95 -0.12 -1.94
C PHE A 111 12.04 -0.99 -1.09
N ASP A 112 12.60 -1.81 -0.20
CA ASP A 112 11.82 -2.75 0.63
C ASP A 112 10.83 -1.99 1.51
N LEU A 113 11.27 -0.89 2.14
CA LEU A 113 10.39 -0.07 2.97
C LEU A 113 9.33 0.69 2.17
N LEU A 114 9.67 1.19 0.98
CA LEU A 114 8.68 1.85 0.13
C LEU A 114 7.67 0.85 -0.39
N HIS A 115 8.09 -0.36 -0.78
CA HIS A 115 7.20 -1.42 -1.22
C HIS A 115 6.24 -1.80 -0.09
N ALA A 116 6.76 -2.20 1.07
CA ALA A 116 5.95 -2.56 2.24
C ALA A 116 5.03 -1.39 2.67
N GLY A 117 5.55 -0.16 2.69
CA GLY A 117 4.76 1.01 3.07
C GLY A 117 3.60 1.30 2.11
N TYR A 118 3.81 1.19 0.79
CA TYR A 118 2.73 1.36 -0.18
C TYR A 118 1.74 0.18 -0.20
N GLU A 119 2.23 -1.03 0.05
CA GLU A 119 1.41 -2.22 0.25
C GLU A 119 0.46 -2.03 1.44
N MET A 120 0.97 -1.68 2.62
CA MET A 120 0.15 -1.40 3.81
C MET A 120 -0.90 -0.30 3.58
N VAL A 121 -0.54 0.75 2.83
CA VAL A 121 -1.47 1.84 2.48
C VAL A 121 -2.59 1.33 1.56
N GLU A 122 -2.26 0.48 0.58
CA GLU A 122 -3.25 -0.09 -0.31
C GLU A 122 -4.10 -1.15 0.40
N GLU A 123 -3.53 -1.96 1.28
CA GLU A 123 -4.26 -2.92 2.12
C GLU A 123 -5.32 -2.20 2.96
N ASP A 124 -4.93 -1.18 3.73
CA ASP A 124 -5.87 -0.39 4.54
C ASP A 124 -7.00 0.20 3.67
N ARG A 125 -6.65 0.75 2.50
CA ARG A 125 -7.62 1.31 1.55
C ARG A 125 -8.60 0.23 1.07
N LEU A 126 -8.09 -0.93 0.69
CA LEU A 126 -8.91 -2.00 0.12
C LEU A 126 -9.76 -2.68 1.19
N PHE A 127 -9.26 -2.92 2.40
CA PHE A 127 -10.06 -3.43 3.51
C PHE A 127 -11.26 -2.54 3.80
N GLU A 128 -11.06 -1.21 3.90
CA GLU A 128 -12.19 -0.28 4.15
C GLU A 128 -13.18 -0.25 2.98
N ARG A 129 -12.71 -0.27 1.74
CA ARG A 129 -13.59 -0.23 0.57
C ARG A 129 -14.33 -1.55 0.34
N LEU A 130 -13.77 -2.67 0.76
CA LEU A 130 -14.35 -4.00 0.59
C LEU A 130 -15.17 -4.48 1.80
N ALA A 131 -15.04 -3.83 2.96
CA ALA A 131 -15.79 -4.17 4.17
C ALA A 131 -17.31 -4.36 3.94
N PRO A 132 -18.02 -3.51 3.17
CA PRO A 132 -19.45 -3.70 2.92
C PRO A 132 -19.80 -4.98 2.15
N TYR A 133 -18.86 -5.55 1.41
CA TYR A 133 -19.04 -6.81 0.69
C TYR A 133 -18.72 -7.98 1.61
N THR A 134 -17.68 -7.88 2.44
CA THR A 134 -17.37 -8.88 3.47
C THR A 134 -18.54 -9.07 4.44
N GLU A 135 -19.12 -7.97 4.94
CA GLU A 135 -20.30 -8.00 5.83
C GLU A 135 -21.50 -8.68 5.14
N ARG A 136 -21.75 -8.34 3.86
CA ARG A 136 -22.79 -8.99 3.07
C ARG A 136 -22.55 -10.48 2.87
N ILE A 137 -21.32 -10.90 2.59
CA ILE A 137 -20.96 -12.31 2.41
C ILE A 137 -21.23 -13.10 3.71
N GLU A 138 -20.88 -12.52 4.87
CA GLU A 138 -21.13 -13.13 6.17
C GLU A 138 -22.63 -13.28 6.48
N GLU A 139 -23.46 -12.32 6.05
CA GLU A 139 -24.92 -12.32 6.23
C GLU A 139 -25.68 -13.14 5.18
N ARG A 140 -25.02 -13.49 4.07
CA ARG A 140 -25.66 -14.13 2.92
C ARG A 140 -25.90 -15.61 3.18
N ASP A 141 -27.17 -16.01 3.12
CA ASP A 141 -27.52 -17.42 2.91
C ASP A 141 -27.11 -17.79 1.48
N GLY A 142 -26.13 -18.69 1.32
CA GLY A 142 -25.43 -19.03 0.06
C GLY A 142 -26.26 -19.66 -1.06
N ARG A 143 -27.55 -19.33 -1.16
CA ARG A 143 -28.51 -19.75 -2.20
C ARG A 143 -28.81 -18.63 -3.20
N ASP A 144 -28.47 -17.39 -2.89
CA ASP A 144 -28.70 -16.27 -3.81
C ASP A 144 -27.66 -16.26 -4.93
N PRO A 145 -28.07 -16.06 -6.20
CA PRO A 145 -27.14 -15.93 -7.30
C PRO A 145 -26.32 -14.64 -7.18
N LEU A 146 -25.04 -14.69 -7.60
CA LEU A 146 -24.14 -13.54 -7.57
C LEU A 146 -24.67 -12.38 -8.44
N ASP A 147 -24.69 -11.17 -7.90
CA ASP A 147 -25.10 -9.97 -8.64
C ASP A 147 -23.94 -9.46 -9.52
N GLU A 148 -24.18 -9.40 -10.84
CA GLU A 148 -23.22 -8.88 -11.81
C GLU A 148 -22.81 -7.42 -11.50
N ARG A 149 -23.70 -6.65 -10.87
CA ARG A 149 -23.40 -5.29 -10.44
C ARG A 149 -22.35 -5.27 -9.34
N GLU A 150 -22.43 -6.16 -8.36
CA GLU A 150 -21.44 -6.25 -7.28
C GLU A 150 -20.06 -6.61 -7.82
N VAL A 151 -20.00 -7.55 -8.78
CA VAL A 151 -18.75 -7.89 -9.48
C VAL A 151 -18.14 -6.65 -10.12
N ALA A 152 -18.93 -5.86 -10.87
CA ALA A 152 -18.45 -4.66 -11.53
C ALA A 152 -17.99 -3.57 -10.54
N GLU A 153 -18.69 -3.43 -9.40
CA GLU A 153 -18.31 -2.49 -8.34
C GLU A 153 -16.97 -2.88 -7.69
N VAL A 154 -16.77 -4.16 -7.36
CA VAL A 154 -15.50 -4.66 -6.81
C VAL A 154 -14.38 -4.54 -7.85
N GLU A 155 -14.63 -4.86 -9.12
CA GLU A 155 -13.66 -4.64 -10.21
C GLU A 155 -13.23 -3.17 -10.35
N ALA A 156 -14.15 -2.23 -10.07
CA ALA A 156 -13.85 -0.80 -10.06
C ALA A 156 -13.06 -0.39 -8.81
N VAL A 157 -13.36 -0.97 -7.63
CA VAL A 157 -12.57 -0.77 -6.39
C VAL A 157 -11.12 -1.18 -6.60
N LEU A 158 -10.89 -2.32 -7.25
CA LEU A 158 -9.56 -2.85 -7.56
C LEU A 158 -8.84 -2.19 -8.73
N GLU A 159 -9.47 -1.20 -9.39
CA GLU A 159 -8.89 -0.51 -10.55
C GLU A 159 -8.45 -1.47 -11.67
N THR A 160 -9.21 -2.56 -11.89
CA THR A 160 -8.86 -3.63 -12.86
C THR A 160 -8.63 -3.14 -14.28
N HIS A 161 -9.19 -1.99 -14.65
CA HIS A 161 -8.97 -1.33 -15.94
C HIS A 161 -7.50 -0.94 -16.18
N LEU A 162 -6.67 -0.87 -15.14
CA LEU A 162 -5.22 -0.63 -15.23
C LEU A 162 -4.41 -1.90 -15.53
N LEU A 163 -5.01 -3.07 -15.41
CA LEU A 163 -4.34 -4.36 -15.56
C LEU A 163 -4.30 -4.83 -17.02
N PRO A 164 -3.27 -5.60 -17.42
CA PRO A 164 -3.26 -6.24 -18.73
C PRO A 164 -4.40 -7.28 -18.84
N PRO A 165 -4.84 -7.64 -20.07
CA PRO A 165 -6.01 -8.50 -20.27
C PRO A 165 -5.97 -9.85 -19.54
N SER A 166 -4.79 -10.49 -19.47
CA SER A 166 -4.62 -11.76 -18.75
C SER A 166 -4.89 -11.61 -17.25
N ASP A 167 -4.40 -10.54 -16.65
CA ASP A 167 -4.57 -10.30 -15.22
C ASP A 167 -5.96 -9.78 -14.90
N ARG A 168 -6.62 -9.09 -15.84
CA ARG A 168 -8.05 -8.76 -15.72
C ARG A 168 -8.92 -10.00 -15.61
N LEU A 169 -8.67 -11.02 -16.43
CA LEU A 169 -9.42 -12.29 -16.36
C LEU A 169 -9.18 -13.02 -15.04
N ARG A 170 -7.93 -13.06 -14.56
CA ARG A 170 -7.60 -13.65 -13.26
C ARG A 170 -8.25 -12.89 -12.11
N THR A 171 -8.15 -11.56 -12.10
CA THR A 171 -8.80 -10.74 -11.09
C THR A 171 -10.32 -10.90 -11.12
N LYS A 172 -10.94 -11.03 -12.29
CA LYS A 172 -12.38 -11.31 -12.37
C LYS A 172 -12.74 -12.66 -11.73
N ALA A 173 -11.92 -13.69 -11.93
CA ALA A 173 -12.13 -14.98 -11.27
C ALA A 173 -12.05 -14.80 -9.74
N ASP A 174 -10.99 -14.16 -9.24
CA ASP A 174 -10.81 -13.91 -7.81
C ASP A 174 -11.96 -13.07 -7.20
N VAL A 175 -12.48 -12.07 -7.94
CA VAL A 175 -13.64 -11.26 -7.51
C VAL A 175 -14.86 -12.15 -7.28
N VAL A 176 -15.13 -13.08 -8.21
CA VAL A 176 -16.23 -14.03 -8.07
C VAL A 176 -16.00 -14.95 -6.87
N GLU A 177 -14.79 -15.49 -6.70
CA GLU A 177 -14.49 -16.36 -5.56
C GLU A 177 -14.62 -15.62 -4.22
N PHE A 178 -14.18 -14.36 -4.16
CA PHE A 178 -14.33 -13.50 -3.00
C PHE A 178 -15.81 -13.25 -2.67
N LEU A 179 -16.62 -12.81 -3.64
CA LEU A 179 -18.03 -12.52 -3.44
C LEU A 179 -18.89 -13.76 -3.15
N GLU A 180 -18.40 -14.95 -3.50
CA GLU A 180 -19.00 -16.23 -3.12
C GLU A 180 -18.52 -16.73 -1.74
N GLY A 181 -17.63 -16.00 -1.06
CA GLY A 181 -17.05 -16.39 0.22
C GLY A 181 -16.06 -17.55 0.14
N ARG A 182 -15.59 -17.90 -1.08
CA ARG A 182 -14.61 -18.97 -1.32
C ARG A 182 -13.16 -18.48 -1.20
N LEU A 183 -12.94 -17.17 -1.30
CA LEU A 183 -11.64 -16.54 -1.14
C LEU A 183 -11.67 -15.53 0.01
N GLU A 184 -10.78 -15.68 0.98
CA GLU A 184 -10.67 -14.79 2.13
C GLU A 184 -10.28 -13.36 1.68
N ALA A 185 -10.85 -12.34 2.33
CA ALA A 185 -10.59 -10.93 2.02
C ALA A 185 -9.11 -10.57 2.00
N GLY A 186 -8.32 -11.03 2.98
CA GLY A 186 -6.88 -10.75 3.04
C GLY A 186 -6.11 -11.34 1.85
N VAL A 187 -6.40 -12.58 1.48
CA VAL A 187 -5.79 -13.26 0.33
C VAL A 187 -6.20 -12.58 -0.98
N PHE A 188 -7.49 -12.24 -1.11
CA PHE A 188 -8.01 -11.51 -2.26
C PHE A 188 -7.33 -10.15 -2.46
N ILE A 189 -7.16 -9.39 -1.38
CA ILE A 189 -6.48 -8.09 -1.37
C ILE A 189 -5.00 -8.26 -1.76
N ALA A 190 -4.30 -9.23 -1.18
CA ALA A 190 -2.90 -9.50 -1.51
C ALA A 190 -2.72 -9.81 -3.01
N HIS A 191 -3.55 -10.68 -3.58
CA HIS A 191 -3.53 -10.98 -5.02
C HIS A 191 -3.76 -9.73 -5.88
N ALA A 192 -4.67 -8.84 -5.46
CA ALA A 192 -4.95 -7.61 -6.18
C ALA A 192 -3.77 -6.64 -6.13
N ILE A 193 -3.14 -6.47 -4.95
CA ILE A 193 -1.97 -5.62 -4.76
C ILE A 193 -0.79 -6.12 -5.60
N ASP A 194 -0.52 -7.43 -5.58
CA ASP A 194 0.57 -8.04 -6.36
C ASP A 194 0.44 -7.72 -7.85
N ARG A 195 -0.76 -7.90 -8.42
CA ARG A 195 -1.02 -7.60 -9.84
C ARG A 195 -0.91 -6.12 -10.14
N LEU A 196 -1.44 -5.28 -9.25
CA LEU A 196 -1.35 -3.83 -9.39
C LEU A 196 0.11 -3.36 -9.31
N CYS A 197 0.92 -3.93 -8.42
CA CYS A 197 2.33 -3.57 -8.27
C CYS A 197 3.18 -4.05 -9.47
N ALA A 198 2.90 -5.27 -9.94
CA ALA A 198 3.58 -5.88 -11.08
C ALA A 198 3.12 -5.36 -12.45
N ARG A 199 2.07 -4.53 -12.52
CA ARG A 199 1.61 -3.97 -13.79
C ARG A 199 2.72 -3.13 -14.41
N GLU A 200 3.34 -3.66 -15.47
CA GLU A 200 4.31 -2.92 -16.24
C GLU A 200 3.66 -1.66 -16.81
N GLY A 201 4.43 -0.57 -16.89
CA GLY A 201 3.97 0.64 -17.56
C GLY A 201 3.68 0.33 -19.04
N GLN A 202 2.43 0.06 -19.39
CA GLN A 202 1.98 -0.28 -20.76
C GLN A 202 2.32 0.76 -21.85
N ARG A 203 3.02 1.86 -21.53
CA ARG A 203 3.46 2.85 -22.51
C ARG A 203 4.72 2.48 -23.30
N GLN A 204 5.51 1.47 -22.90
CA GLN A 204 6.78 1.18 -23.59
C GLN A 204 6.77 -0.04 -24.52
N GLY A 205 5.92 -1.05 -24.28
CA GLY A 205 5.94 -2.30 -25.06
C GLY A 205 5.35 -2.22 -26.47
N HIS A 206 4.34 -1.36 -26.69
CA HIS A 206 3.69 -1.25 -28.01
C HIS A 206 4.43 -0.32 -28.98
N ALA A 207 5.12 0.70 -28.48
CA ALA A 207 5.91 1.61 -29.32
C ALA A 207 7.16 0.90 -29.90
N GLN A 208 7.89 0.15 -29.08
CA GLN A 208 9.09 -0.58 -29.56
C GLN A 208 8.78 -1.69 -30.57
N ARG A 209 7.65 -2.40 -30.43
CA ARG A 209 7.26 -3.41 -31.42
C ARG A 209 6.83 -2.82 -32.77
N HIS A 210 6.35 -1.58 -32.79
CA HIS A 210 6.00 -0.90 -34.05
C HIS A 210 7.22 -0.30 -34.75
N GLU A 211 8.20 0.25 -34.01
CA GLU A 211 9.46 0.74 -34.60
C GLU A 211 10.31 -0.37 -35.24
N LEU A 212 10.31 -1.57 -34.65
CA LEU A 212 10.98 -2.74 -35.22
C LEU A 212 10.29 -3.32 -36.47
N LYS A 213 9.00 -3.05 -36.68
CA LYS A 213 8.28 -3.48 -37.90
C LYS A 213 8.40 -2.49 -39.06
N LEU A 214 8.62 -1.20 -38.77
CA LEU A 214 8.79 -0.19 -39.80
C LEU A 214 10.18 -0.26 -40.46
N THR A 215 11.20 -0.66 -39.72
CA THR A 215 12.58 -0.79 -40.25
C THR A 215 12.83 -2.05 -41.09
N ILE A 216 11.92 -3.02 -41.10
CA ILE A 216 12.05 -4.26 -41.93
C ILE A 216 11.40 -4.10 -43.31
N ASN A 217 10.55 -3.07 -43.50
CA ASN A 217 9.87 -2.80 -44.77
C ASN A 217 10.47 -1.64 -45.59
N GLU A 218 11.62 -1.11 -45.18
CA GLU A 218 12.42 -0.19 -45.99
C GLU A 218 13.71 -0.89 -46.43
N SER A 219 13.60 -1.70 -47.48
CA SER A 219 14.73 -2.28 -48.23
C SER A 219 14.34 -2.40 -49.70
#